data_AF-A0A7W5EUE0-F1
#
_entry.id   AF-A0A7W5EUE0-F1
#
_cell.length_a   1.000
_cell.length_b   1.000
_cell.length_c   1.000
_cell.angle_alpha   90.00
_cell.angle_beta   90.00
_cell.angle_gamma   90.00
#
_symmetry.space_group_name_H-M   'P 1'
#
loop_
_entity.id
_entity.type
_entity.pdbx_description
1 polymer ?
#
loop_
_entity_poly.entity_id
_entity_poly.type
_entity_poly.pdbx_seq_one_letter_code
_entity_poly.pdbx_strand_id
1 'polypeptide(L)'
;MALPLLCYTAGAQALDWEAAPSYGTVNLVSGFQPDPHRTSLTAGGNRSAGEAGPNCSGYVSDKPDLDLNYEAGRHVLSIFVESPADTTLVVYDGAGNWHCNDDYSTAAGTNPGIKWHDPPSGNYNIWVGNHAAGELQDASLSISEASPSWGASNASTGSSTGGIEWGDNTSRWANDGECDDPRFGGPGVHSLNIDEDRYHDANDCRSLYEQGQVYLK
;
A
#
# COMPACT_ATOMS: atom_id res chain seq x y z
N MET A 1 -2.40 -62.80 -0.79
CA MET A 1 -2.99 -61.57 -1.36
C MET A 1 -2.37 -60.40 -0.63
N ALA A 2 -1.48 -59.66 -1.28
CA ALA A 2 -0.84 -58.49 -0.70
C ALA A 2 -1.71 -57.27 -0.98
N LEU A 3 -2.21 -56.61 0.07
CA LEU A 3 -2.91 -55.33 -0.05
C LEU A 3 -1.87 -54.23 -0.33
N PRO A 4 -2.08 -53.36 -1.34
CA PRO A 4 -1.21 -52.22 -1.54
C PRO A 4 -1.52 -51.18 -0.48
N LEU A 5 -0.50 -50.80 0.28
CA LEU A 5 -0.55 -49.67 1.21
C LEU A 5 -0.44 -48.39 0.36
N LEU A 6 -1.56 -47.76 0.04
CA LEU A 6 -1.58 -46.42 -0.52
C LEU A 6 -1.18 -45.42 0.57
N CYS A 7 0.08 -44.99 0.53
CA CYS A 7 0.54 -43.85 1.31
C CYS A 7 -0.07 -42.60 0.66
N TYR A 8 -1.16 -42.08 1.22
CA TYR A 8 -1.59 -40.72 0.94
C TYR A 8 -0.56 -39.80 1.58
N THR A 9 0.33 -39.21 0.76
CA THR A 9 1.05 -38.02 1.17
C THR A 9 0.00 -36.91 1.28
N ALA A 10 -0.43 -36.59 2.50
CA ALA A 10 -1.09 -35.33 2.75
C ALA A 10 -0.08 -34.23 2.37
N GLY A 11 -0.22 -33.67 1.17
CA GLY A 11 0.51 -32.46 0.82
C GLY A 11 0.15 -31.41 1.86
N ALA A 12 1.14 -30.64 2.32
CA ALA A 12 0.87 -29.45 3.13
C ALA A 12 -0.22 -28.66 2.40
N GLN A 13 -1.39 -28.52 3.03
CA GLN A 13 -2.47 -27.76 2.44
C GLN A 13 -2.00 -26.30 2.49
N ALA A 14 -1.83 -25.70 1.31
CA ALA A 14 -1.61 -24.28 1.22
C ALA A 14 -2.84 -23.52 1.78
N LEU A 15 -2.73 -22.20 1.90
CA LEU A 15 -3.88 -21.36 2.23
C LEU A 15 -5.01 -21.61 1.22
N ASP A 16 -6.25 -21.49 1.68
CA ASP A 16 -7.43 -21.83 0.87
C ASP A 16 -7.75 -20.69 -0.10
N TRP A 17 -7.09 -20.70 -1.26
CA TRP A 17 -7.26 -19.69 -2.30
C TRP A 17 -8.60 -19.77 -3.03
N GLU A 18 -9.35 -20.87 -2.90
CA GLU A 18 -10.67 -21.03 -3.51
C GLU A 18 -11.80 -20.50 -2.61
N ALA A 19 -11.49 -20.13 -1.36
CA ALA A 19 -12.47 -19.58 -0.43
C ALA A 19 -12.92 -18.18 -0.84
N ALA A 20 -14.20 -17.87 -0.58
CA ALA A 20 -14.76 -16.56 -0.87
C ALA A 20 -14.10 -15.45 -0.02
N PRO A 21 -13.64 -14.34 -0.63
CA PRO A 21 -12.86 -13.31 0.06
C PRO A 21 -13.70 -12.50 1.05
N SER A 22 -13.08 -12.04 2.14
CA SER A 22 -13.75 -11.27 3.20
C SER A 22 -14.20 -9.87 2.77
N TYR A 23 -13.42 -9.22 1.92
CA TYR A 23 -13.64 -7.85 1.43
C TYR A 23 -14.07 -7.81 -0.03
N GLY A 24 -14.38 -8.97 -0.61
CA GLY A 24 -14.95 -9.11 -1.95
C GLY A 24 -13.90 -9.21 -3.06
N THR A 25 -14.37 -8.99 -4.29
CA THR A 25 -13.56 -9.14 -5.51
C THR A 25 -13.49 -7.82 -6.26
N VAL A 26 -12.29 -7.42 -6.67
CA VAL A 26 -12.02 -6.26 -7.51
C VAL A 26 -11.68 -6.72 -8.91
N ASN A 27 -12.17 -6.01 -9.93
CA ASN A 27 -11.84 -6.29 -11.33
C ASN A 27 -11.11 -5.07 -11.91
N LEU A 28 -9.85 -5.25 -12.31
CA LEU A 28 -9.02 -4.18 -12.87
C LEU A 28 -8.46 -4.61 -14.22
N VAL A 29 -8.44 -3.67 -15.16
CA VAL A 29 -7.80 -3.84 -16.47
C VAL A 29 -6.63 -2.88 -16.53
N SER A 30 -5.54 -3.29 -17.18
CA SER A 30 -4.36 -2.45 -17.24
C SER A 30 -4.63 -1.05 -17.80
N GLY A 31 -4.04 -0.04 -17.17
CA GLY A 31 -4.36 1.38 -17.35
C GLY A 31 -5.52 1.88 -16.46
N PHE A 32 -5.89 1.14 -15.40
CA PHE A 32 -7.02 1.50 -14.55
C PHE A 32 -6.81 2.85 -13.85
N GLN A 33 -7.92 3.53 -13.59
CA GLN A 33 -7.98 4.75 -12.78
C GLN A 33 -9.20 4.70 -11.86
N PRO A 34 -9.13 5.26 -10.64
CA PRO A 34 -7.93 5.85 -10.02
C PRO A 34 -6.85 4.80 -9.69
N ASP A 35 -5.58 5.23 -9.70
CA ASP A 35 -4.42 4.43 -9.28
C ASP A 35 -3.70 5.15 -8.12
N PRO A 36 -3.52 4.51 -6.93
CA PRO A 36 -3.87 3.14 -6.59
C PRO A 36 -5.36 2.91 -6.33
N HIS A 37 -5.83 1.69 -6.60
CA HIS A 37 -7.09 1.20 -6.05
C HIS A 37 -6.85 0.79 -4.58
N ARG A 38 -7.57 1.42 -3.65
CA ARG A 38 -7.41 1.18 -2.21
C ARG A 38 -8.62 0.48 -1.60
N THR A 39 -8.35 -0.45 -0.72
CA THR A 39 -9.35 -1.14 0.11
C THR A 39 -8.92 -1.07 1.57
N SER A 40 -9.79 -0.53 2.43
CA SER A 40 -9.60 -0.60 3.88
C SER A 40 -10.05 -1.97 4.39
N LEU A 41 -9.22 -2.61 5.21
CA LEU A 41 -9.46 -3.92 5.78
C LEU A 41 -8.86 -4.05 7.18
N THR A 42 -9.15 -5.17 7.83
CA THR A 42 -8.56 -5.56 9.10
C THR A 42 -7.59 -6.70 8.84
N ALA A 43 -6.30 -6.43 9.03
CA ALA A 43 -5.21 -7.38 8.87
C ALA A 43 -5.13 -8.34 10.06
N GLY A 44 -4.72 -9.58 9.78
CA GLY A 44 -4.36 -10.57 10.81
C GLY A 44 -5.17 -11.86 10.74
N GLY A 45 -5.01 -12.68 11.78
CA GLY A 45 -5.66 -13.98 11.90
C GLY A 45 -4.81 -14.96 12.70
N ASN A 46 -5.21 -16.23 12.68
CA ASN A 46 -4.57 -17.29 13.48
C ASN A 46 -3.90 -18.38 12.62
N ARG A 47 -4.10 -18.34 11.30
CA ARG A 47 -3.54 -19.34 10.39
C ARG A 47 -2.12 -18.95 10.02
N SER A 48 -1.20 -19.90 9.98
CA SER A 48 0.19 -19.60 9.67
C SER A 48 0.35 -19.29 8.19
N ALA A 49 0.95 -18.14 7.87
CA ALA A 49 1.30 -17.79 6.49
C ALA A 49 2.28 -18.80 5.88
N GLY A 50 3.09 -19.48 6.70
CA GLY A 50 4.05 -20.49 6.27
C GLY A 50 3.44 -21.70 5.55
N GLU A 51 2.11 -21.88 5.64
CA GLU A 51 1.38 -22.87 4.83
C GLU A 51 1.44 -22.57 3.33
N ALA A 52 1.55 -21.29 2.93
CA ALA A 52 1.76 -20.88 1.54
C ALA A 52 3.18 -21.19 1.04
N GLY A 53 4.16 -21.28 1.93
CA GLY A 53 5.54 -21.61 1.60
C GLY A 53 6.56 -21.20 2.66
N PRO A 54 7.81 -21.70 2.56
CA PRO A 54 8.83 -21.49 3.58
C PRO A 54 9.29 -20.03 3.76
N ASN A 55 8.97 -19.16 2.80
CA ASN A 55 9.32 -17.73 2.85
C ASN A 55 8.15 -16.84 3.35
N CYS A 56 7.04 -17.45 3.76
CA CYS A 56 5.86 -16.75 4.21
C CYS A 56 5.84 -16.74 5.74
N SER A 57 6.08 -15.57 6.32
CA SER A 57 6.08 -15.33 7.77
C SER A 57 4.77 -14.68 8.22
N GLY A 58 4.47 -14.80 9.52
CA GLY A 58 3.30 -14.21 10.15
C GLY A 58 2.04 -15.06 10.08
N TYR A 59 0.91 -14.40 10.33
CA TYR A 59 -0.40 -15.03 10.51
C TYR A 59 -1.48 -14.28 9.77
N VAL A 60 -2.30 -15.05 9.06
CA VAL A 60 -3.37 -14.56 8.18
C VAL A 60 -4.72 -15.17 8.57
N SER A 61 -5.77 -14.66 7.96
CA SER A 61 -7.13 -15.21 8.02
C SER A 61 -7.22 -16.56 7.29
N ASP A 62 -8.25 -17.36 7.62
CA ASP A 62 -8.41 -18.70 7.03
C ASP A 62 -8.72 -18.67 5.52
N LYS A 63 -9.30 -17.56 5.05
CA LYS A 63 -9.78 -17.29 3.68
C LYS A 63 -9.14 -15.99 3.17
N PRO A 64 -9.06 -15.75 1.85
CA PRO A 64 -8.51 -14.51 1.33
C PRO A 64 -9.24 -13.30 1.89
N ASP A 65 -8.53 -12.18 2.03
CA ASP A 65 -9.15 -10.91 2.37
C ASP A 65 -9.72 -10.27 1.12
N LEU A 66 -8.99 -10.30 -0.01
CA LEU A 66 -9.44 -9.73 -1.28
C LEU A 66 -9.07 -10.64 -2.44
N ASP A 67 -9.98 -10.76 -3.41
CA ASP A 67 -9.64 -11.29 -4.73
C ASP A 67 -9.49 -10.16 -5.74
N LEU A 68 -8.49 -10.23 -6.59
CA LEU A 68 -8.28 -9.33 -7.72
C LEU A 68 -8.32 -10.13 -9.02
N ASN A 69 -9.29 -9.83 -9.89
CA ASN A 69 -9.24 -10.24 -11.29
C ASN A 69 -8.52 -9.16 -12.08
N TYR A 70 -7.30 -9.44 -12.54
CA TYR A 70 -6.47 -8.48 -13.26
C TYR A 70 -6.25 -8.90 -14.72
N GLU A 71 -6.54 -7.99 -15.66
CA GLU A 71 -6.14 -8.12 -17.06
C GLU A 71 -4.87 -7.30 -17.29
N ALA A 72 -3.73 -7.99 -17.39
CA ALA A 72 -2.42 -7.37 -17.53
C ALA A 72 -2.21 -6.72 -18.89
N GLY A 73 -1.38 -5.68 -18.89
CA GLY A 73 -0.97 -4.93 -20.07
C GLY A 73 0.53 -4.68 -20.07
N ARG A 74 0.93 -3.43 -20.33
CA ARG A 74 2.36 -3.03 -20.37
C ARG A 74 2.90 -2.48 -19.04
N HIS A 75 2.05 -2.44 -18.03
CA HIS A 75 2.35 -1.82 -16.75
C HIS A 75 2.84 -2.87 -15.76
N VAL A 76 3.66 -2.44 -14.80
CA VAL A 76 3.96 -3.24 -13.61
C VAL A 76 2.69 -3.40 -12.79
N LEU A 77 2.65 -4.37 -11.88
CA LEU A 77 1.62 -4.44 -10.84
C LEU A 77 2.30 -4.44 -9.48
N SER A 78 1.80 -3.63 -8.56
CA SER A 78 2.25 -3.61 -7.18
C SER A 78 1.04 -3.78 -6.27
N ILE A 79 1.16 -4.69 -5.29
CA ILE A 79 0.18 -4.88 -4.22
C ILE A 79 0.93 -4.62 -2.92
N PHE A 80 0.46 -3.66 -2.13
CA PHE A 80 1.15 -3.25 -0.91
C PHE A 80 0.18 -2.81 0.17
N VAL A 81 0.62 -2.94 1.42
CA VAL A 81 -0.22 -2.71 2.61
C VAL A 81 0.39 -1.60 3.45
N GLU A 82 -0.44 -0.68 3.91
CA GLU A 82 -0.06 0.35 4.87
C GLU A 82 -0.83 0.15 6.18
N SER A 83 -0.11 -0.01 7.29
CA SER A 83 -0.67 -0.13 8.63
C SER A 83 0.25 0.53 9.66
N PRO A 84 -0.27 1.01 10.81
CA PRO A 84 0.56 1.36 11.96
C PRO A 84 1.20 0.15 12.65
N ALA A 85 0.81 -1.07 12.28
CA ALA A 85 1.33 -2.32 12.83
C ALA A 85 2.28 -3.06 11.86
N ASP A 86 2.96 -4.08 12.39
CA ASP A 86 3.80 -4.99 11.63
C ASP A 86 2.94 -6.03 10.89
N THR A 87 2.81 -5.83 9.58
CA THR A 87 1.89 -6.59 8.72
C THR A 87 2.64 -7.52 7.77
N THR A 88 1.98 -8.60 7.34
CA THR A 88 2.50 -9.52 6.31
C THR A 88 1.53 -9.60 5.14
N LEU A 89 2.06 -9.80 3.94
CA LEU A 89 1.30 -9.94 2.71
C LEU A 89 1.58 -11.31 2.09
N VAL A 90 0.51 -12.05 1.80
CA VAL A 90 0.57 -13.30 1.04
C VAL A 90 -0.34 -13.17 -0.18
N VAL A 91 0.16 -13.51 -1.35
CA VAL A 91 -0.59 -13.47 -2.62
C VAL A 91 -0.40 -14.77 -3.38
N TYR A 92 -1.51 -15.39 -3.77
CA TYR A 92 -1.52 -16.45 -4.79
C TYR A 92 -1.83 -15.79 -6.13
N ASP A 93 -0.90 -15.79 -7.08
CA ASP A 93 -1.02 -15.02 -8.32
C ASP A 93 -1.84 -15.74 -9.41
N GLY A 94 -2.19 -15.00 -10.47
CA GLY A 94 -2.94 -15.52 -11.62
C GLY A 94 -2.24 -16.63 -12.42
N ALA A 95 -0.95 -16.88 -12.15
CA ALA A 95 -0.19 -17.98 -12.73
C ALA A 95 -0.07 -19.21 -11.79
N GLY A 96 -0.66 -19.14 -10.60
CA GLY A 96 -0.67 -20.21 -9.60
C GLY A 96 0.57 -20.27 -8.70
N ASN A 97 1.23 -19.13 -8.46
CA ASN A 97 2.42 -19.05 -7.60
C ASN A 97 2.13 -18.26 -6.31
N TRP A 98 2.74 -18.70 -5.21
CA TRP A 98 2.71 -17.99 -3.93
C TRP A 98 3.82 -16.94 -3.84
N HIS A 99 3.44 -15.74 -3.41
CA HIS A 99 4.33 -14.61 -3.17
C HIS A 99 4.09 -14.08 -1.77
N CYS A 100 5.16 -13.81 -1.03
CA CYS A 100 5.07 -13.37 0.35
C CYS A 100 6.09 -12.28 0.63
N ASN A 101 5.70 -11.29 1.43
CA ASN A 101 6.58 -10.27 1.97
C ASN A 101 5.98 -9.74 3.26
N ASP A 102 6.82 -9.52 4.28
CA ASP A 102 6.48 -8.86 5.55
C ASP A 102 7.10 -7.47 5.61
N ASP A 103 8.38 -7.34 5.26
CA ASP A 103 9.06 -6.05 5.19
C ASP A 103 9.52 -5.74 3.77
N TYR A 104 8.92 -4.76 3.09
CA TYR A 104 9.27 -4.48 1.70
C TYR A 104 10.64 -3.80 1.57
N SER A 105 10.90 -2.79 2.40
CA SER A 105 12.14 -2.01 2.36
C SER A 105 12.31 -1.22 3.65
N THR A 106 13.53 -0.74 3.91
CA THR A 106 13.79 0.17 5.05
C THR A 106 12.88 1.39 5.06
N ALA A 107 12.51 1.92 3.88
CA ALA A 107 11.62 3.07 3.78
C ALA A 107 10.15 2.75 4.06
N ALA A 108 9.73 1.50 3.86
CA ALA A 108 8.39 1.03 4.18
C ALA A 108 8.21 0.73 5.68
N GLY A 109 9.30 0.67 6.45
CA GLY A 109 9.27 0.20 7.82
C GLY A 109 8.89 -1.29 7.85
N THR A 110 7.85 -1.62 8.63
CA THR A 110 7.33 -2.98 8.82
C THR A 110 6.13 -3.28 7.91
N ASN A 111 6.05 -2.59 6.77
CA ASN A 111 4.95 -2.73 5.85
C ASN A 111 5.35 -3.59 4.64
N PRO A 112 4.46 -4.52 4.23
CA PRO A 112 4.75 -5.45 3.16
C PRO A 112 4.29 -4.94 1.80
N GLY A 113 4.95 -5.43 0.76
CA GLY A 113 4.57 -5.22 -0.63
C GLY A 113 5.18 -6.24 -1.58
N ILE A 114 4.50 -6.45 -2.71
CA ILE A 114 4.98 -7.29 -3.80
C ILE A 114 4.83 -6.50 -5.08
N LYS A 115 5.86 -6.53 -5.93
CA LYS A 115 5.88 -5.88 -7.23
C LYS A 115 6.26 -6.88 -8.33
N TRP A 116 5.39 -6.99 -9.32
CA TRP A 116 5.64 -7.73 -10.55
C TRP A 116 6.01 -6.76 -11.67
N HIS A 117 7.14 -7.01 -12.33
CA HIS A 117 7.53 -6.25 -13.52
C HIS A 117 6.68 -6.65 -14.74
N ASP A 118 6.38 -7.95 -14.86
CA ASP A 118 5.54 -8.54 -15.89
C ASP A 118 4.42 -9.36 -15.22
N PRO A 119 3.34 -8.73 -14.76
CA PRO A 119 2.28 -9.42 -14.02
C PRO A 119 1.50 -10.38 -14.93
N PRO A 120 1.22 -11.63 -14.50
CA PRO A 120 0.30 -12.50 -15.23
C PRO A 120 -1.13 -11.93 -15.15
N SER A 121 -1.89 -12.01 -16.24
CA SER A 121 -3.35 -11.86 -16.15
C SER A 121 -3.94 -13.03 -15.37
N GLY A 122 -4.99 -12.78 -14.60
CA GLY A 122 -5.70 -13.83 -13.87
C GLY A 122 -6.29 -13.34 -12.55
N ASN A 123 -6.70 -14.31 -11.74
CA ASN A 123 -7.18 -14.05 -10.39
C ASN A 123 -6.00 -14.09 -9.40
N TYR A 124 -5.92 -13.09 -8.53
CA TYR A 124 -4.96 -12.99 -7.45
C TYR A 124 -5.75 -13.07 -6.14
N ASN A 125 -5.43 -14.03 -5.28
CA ASN A 125 -6.01 -14.14 -3.94
C ASN A 125 -5.04 -13.52 -2.93
N ILE A 126 -5.52 -12.58 -2.13
CA ILE A 126 -4.68 -11.71 -1.30
C ILE A 126 -5.07 -11.89 0.17
N TRP A 127 -4.10 -12.20 1.01
CA TRP A 127 -4.22 -12.18 2.46
C TRP A 127 -3.33 -11.08 3.03
N VAL A 128 -3.89 -10.31 3.95
CA VAL A 128 -3.17 -9.31 4.74
C VAL A 128 -3.19 -9.77 6.20
N GLY A 129 -2.03 -10.18 6.67
CA GLY A 129 -1.80 -10.71 8.00
C GLY A 129 -1.06 -9.75 8.91
N ASN A 130 -0.74 -10.25 10.11
CA ASN A 130 0.18 -9.61 11.06
C ASN A 130 1.37 -10.53 11.33
N HIS A 131 2.50 -9.95 11.75
CA HIS A 131 3.66 -10.74 12.16
C HIS A 131 3.34 -11.61 13.41
N ALA A 132 2.45 -11.15 14.30
CA ALA A 132 1.99 -11.88 15.48
C ALA A 132 0.60 -12.52 15.31
N ALA A 133 0.40 -13.69 15.92
CA ALA A 133 -0.85 -14.45 15.83
C ALA A 133 -1.98 -13.84 16.64
N GLY A 134 -3.18 -13.79 16.06
CA GLY A 134 -4.42 -13.37 16.74
C GLY A 134 -4.53 -11.86 17.01
N GLU A 135 -3.52 -11.07 16.63
CA GLU A 135 -3.64 -9.62 16.59
C GLU A 135 -4.44 -9.22 15.35
N LEU A 136 -5.31 -8.22 15.50
CA LEU A 136 -6.09 -7.63 14.41
C LEU A 136 -5.80 -6.14 14.37
N GLN A 137 -5.48 -5.62 13.19
CA GLN A 137 -5.06 -4.23 13.01
C GLN A 137 -5.69 -3.63 11.76
N ASP A 138 -6.04 -2.36 11.82
CA ASP A 138 -6.52 -1.66 10.64
C ASP A 138 -5.39 -1.51 9.62
N ALA A 139 -5.70 -1.75 8.35
CA ALA A 139 -4.74 -1.64 7.26
C ALA A 139 -5.41 -1.13 5.96
N SER A 140 -4.61 -0.54 5.09
CA SER A 140 -5.00 -0.15 3.75
C SER A 140 -4.24 -0.97 2.72
N LEU A 141 -4.95 -1.83 1.99
CA LEU A 141 -4.44 -2.56 0.85
C LEU A 141 -4.51 -1.68 -0.40
N SER A 142 -3.39 -1.50 -1.09
CA SER A 142 -3.26 -0.71 -2.30
C SER A 142 -2.81 -1.59 -3.47
N ILE A 143 -3.51 -1.46 -4.60
CA ILE A 143 -3.17 -2.12 -5.86
C ILE A 143 -2.85 -1.03 -6.89
N SER A 144 -1.67 -1.07 -7.49
CA SER A 144 -1.14 0.01 -8.33
C SER A 144 -0.40 -0.48 -9.58
N GLU A 145 -0.40 0.34 -10.62
CA GLU A 145 0.45 0.16 -11.81
C GLU A 145 1.77 0.96 -11.74
N ALA A 146 2.06 1.53 -10.56
CA ALA A 146 3.32 2.18 -10.22
C ALA A 146 4.12 1.36 -9.20
N SER A 147 5.34 1.83 -8.86
CA SER A 147 6.09 1.24 -7.74
C SER A 147 5.39 1.55 -6.42
N PRO A 148 5.40 0.63 -5.45
CA PRO A 148 4.65 0.84 -4.23
C PRO A 148 5.28 1.99 -3.41
N SER A 149 4.40 2.82 -2.85
CA SER A 149 4.76 4.00 -2.07
C SER A 149 3.92 3.98 -0.80
N TRP A 150 4.56 3.65 0.31
CA TRP A 150 3.97 3.78 1.64
C TRP A 150 4.08 5.24 2.02
N GLY A 151 2.96 5.84 2.44
CA GLY A 151 3.03 7.16 3.05
C GLY A 151 4.08 7.07 4.14
N ALA A 152 5.14 7.88 4.03
CA ALA A 152 6.15 7.95 5.07
C ALA A 152 5.40 8.20 6.39
N SER A 153 5.57 7.31 7.36
CA SER A 153 5.06 7.52 8.70
C SER A 153 5.72 8.80 9.24
N ASN A 154 4.91 9.86 9.22
CA ASN A 154 5.18 11.31 9.34
C ASN A 154 5.49 12.07 8.04
N ALA A 155 4.61 13.04 7.77
CA ALA A 155 4.62 14.09 6.75
C ALA A 155 4.24 13.68 5.31
N SER A 156 2.94 13.72 5.02
CA SER A 156 2.43 14.58 3.92
C SER A 156 0.90 14.54 3.86
N THR A 157 0.26 15.54 4.47
CA THR A 157 -0.94 16.16 3.87
C THR A 157 -0.55 16.87 2.58
N GLY A 158 -0.02 16.12 1.61
CA GLY A 158 0.33 16.58 0.27
C GLY A 158 -0.84 16.30 -0.67
N SER A 159 -1.96 16.99 -0.47
CA SER A 159 -3.09 16.95 -1.40
C SER A 159 -2.68 17.64 -2.69
N SER A 160 -2.12 16.87 -3.63
CA SER A 160 -1.64 17.31 -4.94
C SER A 160 -2.80 17.64 -5.89
N THR A 161 -3.67 18.58 -5.54
CA THR A 161 -4.49 19.25 -6.54
C THR A 161 -3.64 20.27 -7.28
N GLY A 162 -3.31 20.00 -8.54
CA GLY A 162 -2.62 20.93 -9.44
C GLY A 162 -1.15 20.62 -9.77
N GLY A 163 -0.61 19.47 -9.35
CA GLY A 163 0.78 19.10 -9.63
C GLY A 163 1.83 19.86 -8.80
N ILE A 164 1.38 20.61 -7.79
CA ILE A 164 2.25 21.29 -6.83
C ILE A 164 2.39 20.40 -5.59
N GLU A 165 3.63 20.08 -5.24
CA GLU A 165 3.98 19.38 -4.00
C GLU A 165 3.98 20.40 -2.85
N TRP A 166 2.90 20.41 -2.08
CA TRP A 166 2.68 21.38 -0.99
C TRP A 166 3.54 21.13 0.24
N GLY A 167 3.91 19.87 0.51
CA GLY A 167 4.70 19.48 1.68
C GLY A 167 3.86 19.20 2.93
N ASP A 168 4.40 19.56 4.09
CA ASP A 168 3.83 19.42 5.44
C ASP A 168 3.67 20.77 6.15
N ASN A 169 3.31 20.76 7.44
CA ASN A 169 3.15 21.96 8.27
C ASN A 169 4.04 21.90 9.53
N THR A 170 5.28 21.43 9.41
CA THR A 170 6.16 21.16 10.55
C THR A 170 7.06 22.33 10.95
N SER A 171 7.11 23.42 10.16
CA SER A 171 7.83 24.63 10.55
C SER A 171 7.15 25.36 11.71
N ARG A 172 7.93 26.16 12.45
CA ARG A 172 7.43 27.04 13.53
C ARG A 172 6.56 28.18 13.03
N TRP A 173 6.64 28.48 11.74
CA TRP A 173 5.88 29.54 11.06
C TRP A 173 4.68 28.98 10.30
N ALA A 174 4.54 27.65 10.22
CA ALA A 174 3.42 27.02 9.55
C ALA A 174 2.05 27.37 10.18
N ASN A 175 1.03 27.62 9.35
CA ASN A 175 -0.35 27.98 9.76
C ASN A 175 -0.46 29.35 10.45
N ASP A 176 0.39 30.31 10.11
CA ASP A 176 0.31 31.68 10.62
C ASP A 176 -0.41 32.67 9.68
N GLY A 177 -0.83 32.19 8.51
CA GLY A 177 -1.59 32.92 7.50
C GLY A 177 -0.75 33.54 6.39
N GLU A 178 0.56 33.31 6.37
CA GLU A 178 1.47 33.65 5.28
C GLU A 178 2.07 32.37 4.67
N CYS A 179 2.48 32.41 3.39
CA CYS A 179 3.20 31.29 2.78
C CYS A 179 4.71 31.46 2.98
N ASP A 180 5.30 30.61 3.81
CA ASP A 180 6.74 30.66 4.13
C ASP A 180 7.62 29.92 3.12
N ASP A 181 7.02 29.10 2.25
CA ASP A 181 7.79 28.30 1.31
C ASP A 181 8.48 29.19 0.26
N PRO A 182 9.83 29.20 0.21
CA PRO A 182 10.60 30.08 -0.67
C PRO A 182 10.38 29.82 -2.17
N ARG A 183 9.79 28.68 -2.54
CA ARG A 183 9.39 28.37 -3.93
C ARG A 183 8.24 29.26 -4.42
N PHE A 184 7.46 29.84 -3.51
CA PHE A 184 6.33 30.70 -3.86
C PHE A 184 6.72 32.18 -3.86
N GLY A 185 6.01 32.98 -4.65
CA GLY A 185 6.09 34.44 -4.67
C GLY A 185 4.68 35.05 -4.71
N GLY A 186 4.53 36.30 -4.27
CA GLY A 186 3.24 37.00 -4.28
C GLY A 186 3.00 37.83 -3.02
N PRO A 187 1.89 38.59 -2.95
CA PRO A 187 1.55 39.38 -1.76
C PRO A 187 1.28 38.56 -0.49
N GLY A 188 1.01 37.25 -0.59
CA GLY A 188 0.79 36.37 0.56
C GLY A 188 2.03 35.62 1.06
N VAL A 189 3.24 35.88 0.51
CA VAL A 189 4.45 35.19 1.00
C VAL A 189 5.09 35.94 2.16
N HIS A 190 5.68 35.20 3.07
CA HIS A 190 6.49 35.79 4.12
C HIS A 190 7.77 36.42 3.53
N SER A 191 8.19 37.53 4.13
CA SER A 191 9.31 38.35 3.62
C SER A 191 10.67 37.67 3.77
N LEU A 192 10.82 36.77 4.75
CA LEU A 192 12.04 36.04 5.02
C LEU A 192 11.93 34.69 4.30
N ASN A 193 12.25 34.66 3.01
CA ASN A 193 12.31 33.42 2.21
C ASN A 193 13.52 32.59 2.67
N ILE A 194 13.38 31.84 3.76
CA ILE A 194 14.43 30.95 4.26
C ILE A 194 14.27 29.55 3.68
N ASP A 195 15.37 28.91 3.33
CA ASP A 195 15.35 27.60 2.67
C ASP A 195 14.85 26.49 3.60
N GLU A 196 14.96 26.69 4.92
CA GLU A 196 14.49 25.77 5.95
C GLU A 196 12.97 25.61 6.00
N ASP A 197 12.20 26.55 5.44
CA ASP A 197 10.72 26.51 5.44
C ASP A 197 10.14 25.89 4.15
N ARG A 198 11.02 25.45 3.24
CA ARG A 198 10.60 24.78 2.00
C ARG A 198 9.85 23.49 2.31
N TYR A 199 8.64 23.34 1.76
CA TYR A 199 7.73 22.23 2.01
C TYR A 199 7.21 22.12 3.45
N HIS A 200 7.33 23.17 4.27
CA HIS A 200 6.98 23.06 5.69
C HIS A 200 5.83 23.97 6.14
N ASP A 201 5.14 24.58 5.18
CA ASP A 201 3.97 25.44 5.37
C ASP A 201 2.87 25.19 4.31
N ALA A 202 2.48 23.92 4.18
CA ALA A 202 1.57 23.45 3.13
C ALA A 202 0.17 24.08 3.18
N ASN A 203 -0.39 24.34 4.36
CA ASN A 203 -1.75 24.82 4.52
C ASN A 203 -1.92 26.26 4.04
N ASP A 204 -1.04 27.17 4.44
CA ASP A 204 -1.13 28.57 4.07
C ASP A 204 -0.72 28.78 2.61
N CYS A 205 0.38 28.15 2.16
CA CYS A 205 0.76 28.18 0.76
C CYS A 205 -0.33 27.66 -0.18
N ARG A 206 -1.02 26.57 0.18
CA ARG A 206 -2.17 26.08 -0.61
C ARG A 206 -3.33 27.06 -0.59
N SER A 207 -3.73 27.52 0.59
CA SER A 207 -4.87 28.42 0.78
C SER A 207 -4.67 29.72 -0.01
N LEU A 208 -3.47 30.31 0.06
CA LEU A 208 -3.13 31.55 -0.62
C LEU A 208 -2.96 31.35 -2.13
N TYR A 209 -2.53 30.17 -2.59
CA TYR A 209 -2.46 29.85 -4.02
C TYR A 209 -3.86 29.72 -4.62
N GLU A 210 -4.79 29.07 -3.93
CA GLU A 210 -6.20 28.98 -4.34
C GLU A 210 -6.89 30.36 -4.39
N GLN A 211 -6.44 31.30 -3.56
CA GLN A 211 -6.89 32.71 -3.56
C GLN A 211 -6.17 33.59 -4.60
N GLY A 212 -5.18 33.05 -5.32
CA GLY A 212 -4.37 33.80 -6.28
C GLY A 212 -3.44 34.85 -5.63
N GLN A 213 -3.17 34.72 -4.33
CA GLN A 213 -2.30 35.60 -3.56
C GLN A 213 -0.83 35.16 -3.56
N VAL A 214 -0.56 33.90 -3.89
CA VAL A 214 0.80 33.39 -4.15
C VAL A 214 0.82 32.54 -5.42
N TYR A 215 1.99 32.43 -6.04
CA TYR A 215 2.25 31.62 -7.23
C TYR A 215 3.59 30.91 -7.08
N LEU A 216 3.73 29.73 -7.69
CA LEU A 216 5.00 29.02 -7.77
C LEU A 216 5.90 29.75 -8.79
N LYS A 217 7.14 30.06 -8.39
CA LYS A 217 8.12 30.77 -9.23
C LYS A 217 8.67 29.90 -10.37
#